data_AF-A0A1C6T0D7-F1
#
_entry.id   AF-A0A1C6T0D7-F1
#
_cell.length_a   1.000
_cell.length_b   1.000
_cell.length_c   1.000
_cell.angle_alpha   90.00
_cell.angle_beta   90.00
_cell.angle_gamma   90.00
#
_symmetry.space_group_name_H-M   'P 1'
#
loop_
_entity.id
_entity.type
_entity.pdbx_description
1 polymer ?
#
loop_
_entity_poly.entity_id
_entity_poly.type
_entity_poly.pdbx_seq_one_letter_code
_entity_poly.pdbx_strand_id
1 'polypeptide(L)'
;MQAWIDSIATAVADVAELNAILGPEPPTGVTLASDDGRRTLHINFYGDRSDLYWEAEIDLLLAWGPVPPDAPAGQVVDDAEYAYDNPWFALPDGAEPFKITAAQARQAAHEFLCTGERPTNVQWVVKP
;
A
#
# COMPACT_ATOMS: atom_id res chain seq x y z
N MET A 1 -13.03 -3.14 -12.22
CA MET A 1 -12.04 -3.60 -11.23
C MET A 1 -12.69 -4.60 -10.26
N GLN A 2 -11.92 -5.45 -9.60
CA GLN A 2 -12.42 -6.32 -8.52
C GLN A 2 -11.71 -6.03 -7.19
N ALA A 3 -12.45 -6.04 -6.08
CA ALA A 3 -11.93 -6.01 -4.73
C ALA A 3 -12.11 -7.38 -4.07
N TRP A 4 -11.06 -7.91 -3.48
CA TRP A 4 -11.05 -9.17 -2.75
C TRP A 4 -10.89 -8.91 -1.25
N ILE A 5 -11.81 -9.48 -0.47
CA ILE A 5 -11.84 -9.40 0.99
C ILE A 5 -12.14 -10.82 1.49
N ASP A 6 -11.28 -11.41 2.32
CA ASP A 6 -11.45 -12.77 2.84
C ASP A 6 -11.81 -13.81 1.74
N SER A 7 -11.10 -13.73 0.61
CA SER A 7 -11.32 -14.57 -0.59
C SER A 7 -12.65 -14.38 -1.33
N ILE A 8 -13.44 -13.37 -0.98
CA ILE A 8 -14.68 -12.99 -1.67
C ILE A 8 -14.37 -11.84 -2.64
N ALA A 9 -14.61 -12.07 -3.93
CA ALA A 9 -14.49 -11.05 -4.97
C ALA A 9 -15.78 -10.22 -5.09
N THR A 10 -15.64 -8.90 -5.06
CA THR A 10 -16.71 -7.93 -5.28
C THR A 10 -16.31 -7.02 -6.44
N ALA A 11 -17.22 -6.80 -7.40
CA ALA A 11 -16.98 -5.83 -8.45
C ALA A 11 -16.96 -4.41 -7.88
N VAL A 12 -16.03 -3.58 -8.35
CA VAL A 12 -15.94 -2.17 -8.01
C VAL A 12 -15.97 -1.38 -9.31
N ALA A 13 -17.07 -0.68 -9.54
CA ALA A 13 -17.36 0.09 -10.74
C ALA A 13 -17.00 1.57 -10.59
N ASP A 14 -17.07 2.11 -9.36
CA ASP A 14 -16.83 3.53 -9.11
C ASP A 14 -16.26 3.83 -7.71
N VAL A 15 -15.98 5.11 -7.49
CA VAL A 15 -15.40 5.65 -6.25
C VAL A 15 -16.35 5.48 -5.06
N ALA A 16 -17.66 5.52 -5.26
CA ALA A 16 -18.63 5.38 -4.17
C ALA A 16 -18.64 3.94 -3.64
N GLU A 17 -18.60 2.95 -4.53
CA GLU A 17 -18.47 1.54 -4.16
C GLU A 17 -17.14 1.27 -3.46
N LEU A 18 -16.03 1.82 -3.98
CA LEU A 18 -14.73 1.71 -3.33
C LEU A 18 -14.73 2.33 -1.93
N ASN A 19 -15.35 3.49 -1.76
CA ASN A 19 -15.47 4.14 -0.45
C ASN A 19 -16.35 3.34 0.53
N ALA A 20 -17.38 2.64 0.04
CA ALA A 20 -18.18 1.76 0.87
C ALA A 20 -17.36 0.57 1.41
N ILE A 21 -16.43 0.05 0.62
CA ILE A 21 -15.49 -1.01 1.02
C ILE A 21 -14.45 -0.47 2.01
N LEU A 22 -13.82 0.67 1.70
CA LEU A 22 -12.69 1.18 2.47
C LEU A 22 -13.10 1.90 3.75
N GLY A 23 -14.31 2.49 3.79
CA GLY A 23 -14.98 3.01 4.98
C GLY A 23 -14.14 3.83 5.99
N PRO A 24 -14.74 4.14 7.15
CA PRO A 24 -14.00 4.57 8.33
C PRO A 24 -13.29 3.39 9.01
N GLU A 25 -13.92 2.21 8.99
CA GLU A 25 -13.42 0.94 9.54
C GLU A 25 -13.30 -0.10 8.41
N PRO A 26 -12.24 -0.05 7.59
CA PRO A 26 -12.03 -1.01 6.52
C PRO A 26 -11.79 -2.43 7.06
N PRO A 27 -12.05 -3.46 6.24
CA PRO A 27 -11.48 -4.79 6.47
C PRO A 27 -9.96 -4.71 6.65
N THR A 28 -9.40 -5.60 7.46
CA THR A 28 -7.95 -5.62 7.72
C THR A 28 -7.15 -5.80 6.44
N GLY A 29 -7.62 -6.61 5.48
CA GLY A 29 -6.96 -6.84 4.20
C GLY A 29 -7.92 -6.68 3.02
N VAL A 30 -7.53 -5.87 2.05
CA VAL A 30 -8.25 -5.64 0.79
C VAL A 30 -7.26 -5.79 -0.36
N THR A 31 -7.62 -6.55 -1.40
CA THR A 31 -6.83 -6.61 -2.64
C THR A 31 -7.65 -6.10 -3.81
N LEU A 32 -7.17 -5.08 -4.50
CA LEU A 32 -7.76 -4.59 -5.73
C LEU A 32 -7.04 -5.21 -6.93
N ALA A 33 -7.78 -5.77 -7.88
CA ALA A 33 -7.23 -6.37 -9.09
C ALA A 33 -7.70 -5.59 -10.32
N SER A 34 -6.75 -5.20 -11.18
CA SER A 34 -7.03 -4.53 -12.46
C SER A 34 -7.98 -5.36 -13.33
N ASP A 35 -8.66 -4.73 -14.30
CA ASP A 35 -9.63 -5.42 -15.15
C ASP A 35 -9.04 -6.55 -16.00
N ASP A 36 -7.75 -6.44 -16.34
CA ASP A 36 -7.01 -7.50 -17.03
C ASP A 36 -6.44 -8.57 -16.07
N GLY A 37 -6.57 -8.38 -14.76
CA GLY A 37 -6.09 -9.28 -13.72
C GLY A 37 -4.56 -9.37 -13.59
N ARG A 38 -3.80 -8.50 -14.28
CA ARG A 38 -2.34 -8.59 -14.33
C ARG A 38 -1.65 -7.79 -13.22
N ARG A 39 -2.39 -6.89 -12.57
CA ARG A 39 -1.87 -6.00 -11.54
C ARG A 39 -2.77 -6.03 -10.33
N THR A 40 -2.16 -6.08 -9.16
CA THR A 40 -2.88 -6.07 -7.89
C THR A 40 -2.32 -5.01 -6.97
N LEU A 41 -3.21 -4.42 -6.17
CA LEU A 41 -2.88 -3.53 -5.07
C LEU A 41 -3.41 -4.16 -3.78
N HIS A 42 -2.51 -4.59 -2.91
CA HIS A 42 -2.85 -5.17 -1.61
C HIS A 42 -2.73 -4.10 -0.53
N ILE A 43 -3.77 -3.95 0.26
CA ILE A 43 -3.91 -2.92 1.27
C ILE A 43 -4.22 -3.59 2.60
N ASN A 44 -3.35 -3.43 3.60
CA ASN A 44 -3.61 -3.90 4.95
C ASN A 44 -3.74 -2.74 5.92
N PHE A 45 -4.91 -2.53 6.52
CA PHE A 45 -5.18 -1.42 7.42
C PHE A 45 -4.92 -1.79 8.90
N TYR A 46 -4.20 -0.91 9.61
CA TYR A 46 -3.91 -1.01 11.04
C TYR A 46 -4.16 0.35 11.72
N GLY A 47 -5.42 0.63 12.04
CA GLY A 47 -5.81 1.92 12.62
C GLY A 47 -5.54 3.08 11.65
N ASP A 48 -4.64 3.99 12.03
CA ASP A 48 -4.25 5.16 11.22
C ASP A 48 -3.13 4.86 10.21
N ARG A 49 -2.60 3.63 10.20
CA ARG A 49 -1.52 3.17 9.32
C ARG A 49 -2.01 2.09 8.35
N SER A 50 -1.26 1.89 7.28
CA SER A 50 -1.53 0.83 6.32
C SER A 50 -0.22 0.29 5.74
N ASP A 51 -0.15 -1.03 5.55
CA ASP A 51 0.79 -1.61 4.61
C ASP A 51 0.16 -1.58 3.23
N LEU A 52 0.97 -1.36 2.20
CA LEU A 52 0.50 -1.29 0.82
C LEU A 52 1.53 -1.96 -0.09
N TYR A 53 1.06 -2.89 -0.93
CA TYR A 53 1.86 -3.67 -1.86
C TYR A 53 1.27 -3.52 -3.25
N TRP A 54 2.13 -3.37 -4.25
CA TRP A 54 1.72 -3.40 -5.64
C TRP A 54 2.46 -4.55 -6.32
N GLU A 55 1.71 -5.39 -7.02
CA GLU A 55 2.25 -6.55 -7.71
C GLU A 55 1.85 -6.50 -9.19
N ALA A 56 2.82 -6.85 -10.04
CA ALA A 56 2.64 -7.20 -11.44
C ALA A 56 3.45 -8.47 -11.73
N GLU A 57 3.34 -9.02 -12.94
CA GLU A 57 3.90 -10.34 -13.32
C GLU A 57 5.34 -10.64 -12.88
N ILE A 58 6.19 -9.62 -12.76
CA ILE A 58 7.61 -9.76 -12.39
C ILE A 58 8.04 -8.84 -11.24
N ASP A 59 7.16 -7.96 -10.77
CA ASP A 59 7.52 -6.90 -9.82
C ASP A 59 6.62 -7.00 -8.60
N LEU A 60 7.24 -7.07 -7.42
CA LEU A 60 6.57 -6.85 -6.15
C LEU A 60 7.18 -5.62 -5.48
N LEU A 61 6.37 -4.60 -5.31
CA LEU A 61 6.77 -3.33 -4.75
C LEU A 61 6.03 -3.07 -3.44
N LEU A 62 6.76 -2.47 -2.49
CA LEU A 62 6.26 -2.08 -1.18
C LEU A 62 6.12 -0.56 -1.15
N ALA A 63 4.98 -0.07 -0.67
CA ALA A 63 4.82 1.36 -0.50
C ALA A 63 5.74 1.86 0.63
N TRP A 64 6.22 3.07 0.48
CA TRP A 64 7.16 3.66 1.42
C TRP A 64 6.49 4.81 2.18
N GLY A 65 6.46 4.69 3.51
CA GLY A 65 5.98 5.71 4.44
C GLY A 65 6.98 6.86 4.62
N PRO A 66 6.57 7.98 5.23
CA PRO A 66 7.51 9.06 5.54
C PRO A 66 8.63 8.59 6.48
N VAL A 67 9.84 9.13 6.30
CA VAL A 67 10.96 8.92 7.23
C VAL A 67 10.53 9.35 8.64
N PRO A 68 10.72 8.52 9.69
CA PRO A 68 10.37 8.90 11.06
C PRO A 68 11.05 10.21 11.47
N PRO A 69 10.38 11.09 12.23
CA PRO A 69 10.93 12.40 12.60
C PRO A 69 12.20 12.31 13.46
N ASP A 70 12.42 11.18 14.14
CA ASP A 70 13.60 10.92 14.97
C ASP A 70 14.73 10.16 14.24
N ALA A 71 14.59 9.94 12.93
CA ALA A 71 15.64 9.31 12.14
C ALA A 71 16.93 10.16 12.15
N PRO A 72 18.12 9.55 12.15
CA PRO A 72 19.38 10.28 12.08
C PRO A 72 19.43 11.27 10.90
N ALA A 73 20.01 12.45 11.13
CA ALA A 73 20.15 13.47 10.11
C ALA A 73 20.89 12.92 8.88
N GLY A 74 20.31 13.12 7.69
CA GLY A 74 20.86 12.64 6.42
C GLY A 74 20.17 11.40 5.85
N GLN A 75 19.26 10.77 6.60
CA GLN A 75 18.39 9.72 6.06
C GLN A 75 17.37 10.33 5.08
N VAL A 76 17.40 9.84 3.84
CA VAL A 76 16.50 10.27 2.77
C VAL A 76 15.65 9.10 2.27
N VAL A 77 14.64 9.42 1.49
CA VAL A 77 13.84 8.41 0.77
C VAL A 77 14.72 7.53 -0.12
N ASP A 78 15.78 8.09 -0.71
CA ASP A 78 16.66 7.33 -1.60
C ASP A 78 17.49 6.25 -0.86
N ASP A 79 17.59 6.31 0.47
CA ASP A 79 18.20 5.26 1.29
C ASP A 79 17.29 4.02 1.42
N ALA A 80 16.07 4.08 0.88
CA ALA A 80 15.06 3.05 1.04
C ALA A 80 15.41 1.71 0.35
N GLU A 81 16.33 1.71 -0.61
CA GLU A 81 16.92 0.47 -1.17
C GLU A 81 17.62 -0.37 -0.08
N TYR A 82 18.13 0.27 0.97
CA TYR A 82 18.80 -0.37 2.12
C TYR A 82 17.94 -0.41 3.38
N ALA A 83 16.71 0.08 3.32
CA ALA A 83 15.89 0.25 4.50
C ALA A 83 15.39 -1.05 5.12
N TYR A 84 15.32 -2.13 4.33
CA TYR A 84 14.98 -3.46 4.86
C TYR A 84 15.96 -3.88 5.96
N ASP A 85 17.24 -3.52 5.81
CA ASP A 85 18.31 -3.86 6.76
C ASP A 85 18.58 -2.75 7.80
N ASN A 86 17.89 -1.61 7.71
CA ASN A 86 18.16 -0.46 8.58
C ASN A 86 17.21 -0.45 9.81
N PRO A 87 17.72 -0.63 11.04
CA PRO A 87 16.93 -0.77 12.26
C PRO A 87 16.16 0.49 12.67
N TRP A 88 16.44 1.65 12.08
CA TRP A 88 15.62 2.86 12.27
C TRP A 88 14.31 2.83 11.48
N PHE A 89 14.27 2.00 10.45
CA PHE A 89 13.12 1.82 9.58
C PHE A 89 12.34 0.56 9.97
N ALA A 90 12.99 -0.47 10.50
CA ALA A 90 12.29 -1.59 11.14
C ALA A 90 11.56 -1.12 12.41
N LEU A 91 10.27 -1.40 12.52
CA LEU A 91 9.54 -1.09 13.76
C LEU A 91 10.09 -1.94 14.91
N PRO A 92 10.05 -1.45 16.17
CA PRO A 92 10.66 -2.13 17.33
C PRO A 92 10.09 -3.53 17.66
N ASP A 93 9.00 -3.94 17.00
CA ASP A 93 8.36 -5.26 17.09
C ASP A 93 8.70 -6.21 15.91
N GLY A 94 9.60 -5.80 15.01
CA GLY A 94 9.93 -6.57 13.79
C GLY A 94 8.90 -6.42 12.67
N ALA A 95 7.95 -5.47 12.78
CA ALA A 95 7.06 -5.14 11.68
C ALA A 95 7.80 -4.34 10.59
N GLU A 96 7.50 -4.66 9.32
CA GLU A 96 8.19 -4.08 8.17
C GLU A 96 8.02 -2.54 8.12
N PRO A 97 9.04 -1.78 7.68
CA PRO A 97 9.09 -0.30 7.69
C PRO A 97 8.00 0.47 6.93
N PHE A 98 7.14 -0.21 6.20
CA PHE A 98 6.51 0.30 4.98
C PHE A 98 5.15 0.97 5.23
N LYS A 99 4.86 1.34 6.49
CA LYS A 99 3.56 1.86 6.88
C LYS A 99 3.35 3.29 6.38
N ILE A 100 2.49 3.44 5.37
CA ILE A 100 1.92 4.73 4.98
C ILE A 100 0.74 5.06 5.87
N THR A 101 0.25 6.30 5.82
CA THR A 101 -1.01 6.63 6.50
C THR A 101 -2.18 5.92 5.83
N ALA A 102 -3.22 5.59 6.60
CA ALA A 102 -4.45 5.01 6.05
C ALA A 102 -5.14 5.96 5.05
N ALA A 103 -4.89 7.27 5.12
CA ALA A 103 -5.36 8.24 4.14
C ALA A 103 -4.61 8.11 2.80
N GLN A 104 -3.28 7.96 2.83
CA GLN A 104 -2.48 7.71 1.63
C GLN A 104 -2.87 6.38 0.96
N ALA A 105 -3.13 5.33 1.75
CA ALA A 105 -3.59 4.05 1.21
C ALA A 105 -4.94 4.17 0.48
N ARG A 106 -5.90 4.92 1.05
CA ARG A 106 -7.19 5.20 0.40
C ARG A 106 -7.01 6.00 -0.90
N GLN A 107 -6.14 7.01 -0.89
CA GLN A 107 -5.84 7.78 -2.10
C GLN A 107 -5.18 6.91 -3.18
N ALA A 108 -4.28 5.99 -2.79
CA ALA A 108 -3.66 5.05 -3.71
C ALA A 108 -4.68 4.09 -4.33
N ALA A 109 -5.64 3.60 -3.53
CA ALA A 109 -6.74 2.79 -4.01
C ALA A 109 -7.62 3.53 -5.02
N HIS A 110 -7.92 4.81 -4.78
CA HIS A 110 -8.68 5.65 -5.71
C HIS A 110 -7.93 5.85 -7.04
N GLU A 111 -6.61 6.09 -6.98
CA GLU A 111 -5.79 6.21 -8.18
C GLU A 111 -5.72 4.89 -8.96
N PHE A 112 -5.60 3.77 -8.25
CA PHE A 112 -5.60 2.43 -8.84
C PHE A 112 -6.93 2.10 -9.51
N LEU A 113 -8.08 2.46 -8.91
CA LEU A 113 -9.40 2.31 -9.54
C LEU A 113 -9.46 3.03 -10.89
N CYS A 114 -8.94 4.25 -10.95
CA CYS A 114 -9.03 5.09 -12.15
C CYS A 114 -8.08 4.64 -13.27
N THR A 115 -6.91 4.11 -12.91
CA THR A 115 -5.82 3.87 -13.86
C THR A 115 -5.55 2.39 -14.12
N GLY A 116 -5.80 1.52 -13.14
CA GLY A 116 -5.33 0.13 -13.14
C GLY A 116 -3.80 0.00 -13.07
N GLU A 117 -3.09 1.09 -12.81
CA GLU A 117 -1.63 1.17 -12.81
C GLU A 117 -1.08 1.47 -11.41
N ARG A 118 0.23 1.34 -11.24
CA ARG A 118 0.92 1.64 -9.98
C ARG A 118 0.60 3.08 -9.49
N PRO A 119 0.02 3.25 -8.30
CA PRO A 119 -0.28 4.57 -7.74
C PRO A 119 0.97 5.45 -7.59
N THR A 120 0.84 6.75 -7.83
CA THR A 120 1.96 7.71 -7.79
C THR A 120 1.98 8.57 -6.54
N ASN A 121 0.91 8.52 -5.74
CA ASN A 121 0.76 9.27 -4.49
C ASN A 121 1.62 8.74 -3.32
N VAL A 122 2.31 7.61 -3.50
CA VAL A 122 3.26 7.03 -2.56
C VAL A 122 4.55 6.66 -3.29
N GLN A 123 5.63 6.54 -2.53
CA GLN A 123 6.88 6.01 -3.04
C GLN A 123 6.85 4.49 -2.98
N TRP A 124 7.64 3.84 -3.84
CA TRP A 124 7.68 2.39 -3.97
C TRP A 124 9.12 1.91 -3.90
N VAL A 125 9.35 0.81 -3.18
CA VAL A 125 10.62 0.12 -3.14
C VAL A 125 10.45 -1.32 -3.62
N VAL A 126 11.49 -1.86 -4.25
CA VAL A 126 11.51 -3.26 -4.68
C VAL A 126 11.68 -4.15 -3.46
N LYS A 127 10.83 -5.17 -3.32
CA LYS A 127 11.06 -6.23 -2.34
C LYS A 127 12.14 -7.18 -2.90
N PRO A 128 13.25 -7.43 -2.18
CA PRO A 128 14.29 -8.38 -2.63
C PRO A 128 13.79 -9.83 -2.71
#